data_AF-A0A8T5U077-F1
#
_entry.id   AF-A0A8T5U077-F1
#
_cell.length_a   1.000
_cell.length_b   1.000
_cell.length_c   1.000
_cell.angle_alpha   90.00
_cell.angle_beta   90.00
_cell.angle_gamma   90.00
#
_symmetry.space_group_name_H-M   'P 1'
#
loop_
_entity.id
_entity.type
_entity.pdbx_description
1 polymer ?
#
loop_
_entity_poly.entity_id
_entity_poly.type
_entity_poly.pdbx_seq_one_letter_code
_entity_poly.pdbx_strand_id
1 'polypeptide(L)'
;MWIDGLKIHRVTSWLITLFSFITIFLGYAATRRWFPDYDLFLFLHLITGWIFPGALIVHFTFSIRYLNFRWSRIITALKKDNTSSTITLRLFQKITKWGIIVMAFLISLSGLSYYPPVNPISFPFIVNFLPFTLHVDFDILLSIFMIVHVGIGARFYLTRKKLNHWSINLSLVFLIPSLTLVVIFIDLPPGLGDSGISIGGNFYEFEPNEIESVRPDLFQNGSFSAYDILVHLNSTGEISLSSHFNNSMDTFVINSINGNSDNWWYHIYYSGGSIENNVVRMDHYPWKPGTRIVMYHESESYINAAFSLFTEEVSRYAFNNNTIIIPRVNISGHSFSEEFYNVTVIPHNLRNETFQNDVITAMDVIMTLGDLGNITYELTWHESFRGASYVHSYFVSKINTDEAVGRCGYLYEVSNSYIFLSADEQILTSPESVKFFWGCL
;
A
#
# COMPACT_ATOMS: atom_id res chain seq x y z
N MET A 1 -21.42 43.54 16.36
CA MET A 1 -20.52 42.58 17.04
C MET A 1 -21.13 41.18 17.23
N TRP A 2 -22.26 40.99 17.94
CA TRP A 2 -22.86 39.64 18.12
C TRP A 2 -23.41 39.02 16.83
N ILE A 3 -24.04 39.83 15.96
CA ILE A 3 -24.59 39.39 14.66
C ILE A 3 -23.46 38.97 13.71
N ASP A 4 -22.35 39.70 13.71
CA ASP A 4 -21.19 39.43 12.86
C ASP A 4 -20.50 38.13 13.27
N GLY A 5 -20.39 37.89 14.58
CA GLY A 5 -19.86 36.64 15.12
C GLY A 5 -20.65 35.40 14.68
N LEU A 6 -21.98 35.45 14.70
CA LEU A 6 -22.81 34.32 14.24
C LEU A 6 -22.69 34.07 12.73
N LYS A 7 -22.52 35.12 11.93
CA LYS A 7 -22.26 34.99 10.49
C LYS A 7 -20.90 34.33 10.25
N ILE A 8 -19.85 34.80 10.91
CA ILE A 8 -18.50 34.22 10.83
C ILE A 8 -18.54 32.74 11.22
N HIS A 9 -19.13 32.39 12.36
CA HIS A 9 -19.23 31.00 12.82
C HIS A 9 -19.90 30.09 11.79
N ARG A 10 -20.98 30.56 11.16
CA ARG A 10 -21.69 29.82 10.11
C ARG A 10 -20.83 29.64 8.86
N VAL A 11 -20.16 30.70 8.41
CA VAL A 11 -19.26 30.64 7.24
C VAL A 11 -18.11 29.66 7.51
N THR A 12 -17.46 29.77 8.67
CA THR A 12 -16.39 28.83 9.06
C THR A 12 -16.89 27.40 9.13
N SER A 13 -18.10 27.15 9.63
CA SER A 13 -18.69 25.80 9.66
C SER A 13 -18.87 25.19 8.27
N TRP A 14 -19.28 25.99 7.28
CA TRP A 14 -19.42 25.53 5.91
C TRP A 14 -18.06 25.30 5.24
N LEU A 15 -17.08 26.16 5.50
CA LEU A 15 -15.71 25.96 5.02
C LEU A 15 -15.11 24.67 5.57
N ILE A 16 -15.27 24.39 6.88
CA ILE A 16 -14.82 23.13 7.48
C ILE A 16 -15.46 21.94 6.78
N THR A 17 -16.77 22.00 6.52
CA THR A 17 -17.49 20.91 5.84
C THR A 17 -16.91 20.68 4.44
N LEU A 18 -16.76 21.75 3.65
CA LEU A 18 -16.20 21.68 2.31
C LEU A 18 -14.78 21.11 2.31
N PHE A 19 -13.89 21.68 3.12
CA PHE A 19 -12.51 21.20 3.20
C PHE A 19 -12.42 19.78 3.74
N SER A 20 -13.27 19.37 4.68
CA SER A 20 -13.31 17.98 5.14
C SER A 20 -13.62 17.01 4.01
N PHE A 21 -14.63 17.30 3.18
CA PHE A 21 -14.95 16.46 2.03
C PHE A 21 -13.82 16.41 1.02
N ILE A 22 -13.19 17.55 0.73
CA ILE A 22 -12.05 17.63 -0.19
C ILE A 22 -10.86 16.83 0.38
N THR A 23 -10.49 17.03 1.66
CA THR A 23 -9.37 16.33 2.29
C THR A 23 -9.59 14.82 2.27
N ILE A 24 -10.78 14.34 2.68
CA ILE A 24 -11.11 12.91 2.68
C ILE A 24 -11.04 12.37 1.25
N PHE A 25 -11.72 13.02 0.29
CA PHE A 25 -11.71 12.59 -1.11
C PHE A 25 -10.30 12.50 -1.68
N LEU A 26 -9.47 13.52 -1.47
CA LEU A 26 -8.08 13.54 -1.95
C LEU A 26 -7.23 12.48 -1.27
N GLY A 27 -7.46 12.21 0.02
CA GLY A 27 -6.75 11.18 0.77
C GLY A 27 -7.06 9.78 0.24
N TYR A 28 -8.33 9.47 0.00
CA TYR A 28 -8.74 8.21 -0.62
C TYR A 28 -8.30 8.11 -2.08
N ALA A 29 -8.46 9.19 -2.87
CA ALA A 29 -8.03 9.22 -4.26
C ALA A 29 -6.53 8.97 -4.41
N ALA A 30 -5.70 9.55 -3.53
CA ALA A 30 -4.27 9.30 -3.49
C ALA A 30 -3.98 7.85 -3.06
N THR A 31 -4.53 7.41 -1.92
CA THR A 31 -4.26 6.08 -1.36
C THR A 31 -4.71 4.95 -2.30
N ARG A 32 -5.82 5.14 -3.02
CA ARG A 32 -6.39 4.15 -3.96
C ARG A 32 -5.97 4.38 -5.40
N ARG A 33 -5.17 5.41 -5.68
CA ARG A 33 -4.74 5.80 -7.03
C ARG A 33 -5.90 5.87 -8.03
N TRP A 34 -7.01 6.48 -7.62
CA TRP A 34 -8.17 6.69 -8.51
C TRP A 34 -7.83 7.48 -9.77
N PHE A 35 -6.72 8.23 -9.74
CA PHE A 35 -6.22 9.02 -10.84
C PHE A 35 -4.73 8.72 -11.07
N PRO A 36 -4.24 8.85 -12.31
CA PRO A 36 -2.82 8.64 -12.64
C PRO A 36 -1.87 9.57 -11.89
N ASP A 37 -2.27 10.83 -11.65
CA ASP A 37 -1.45 11.88 -11.03
C ASP A 37 -1.42 11.77 -9.49
N TYR A 38 -0.99 10.63 -8.97
CA TYR A 38 -0.92 10.36 -7.53
C TYR A 38 -0.29 11.51 -6.72
N ASP A 39 0.84 12.04 -7.18
CA ASP A 39 1.58 13.10 -6.49
C ASP A 39 0.78 14.39 -6.35
N LEU A 40 -0.03 14.73 -7.36
CA LEU A 40 -0.89 15.91 -7.30
C LEU A 40 -1.98 15.73 -6.23
N PHE A 41 -2.63 14.57 -6.20
CA PHE A 41 -3.68 14.30 -5.21
C PHE A 41 -3.12 14.23 -3.79
N LEU A 42 -1.94 13.62 -3.61
CA LEU A 42 -1.24 13.63 -2.34
C LEU A 42 -0.88 15.06 -1.93
N PHE A 43 -0.29 15.86 -2.82
CA PHE A 43 0.06 17.25 -2.53
C PHE A 43 -1.16 18.10 -2.13
N LEU A 44 -2.26 17.97 -2.88
CA LEU A 44 -3.51 18.67 -2.55
C LEU A 44 -4.08 18.17 -1.21
N HIS A 45 -4.04 16.87 -0.94
CA HIS A 45 -4.47 16.30 0.34
C HIS A 45 -3.68 16.94 1.48
N LEU A 46 -2.36 17.05 1.37
CA LEU A 46 -1.50 17.68 2.37
C LEU A 46 -1.86 19.16 2.60
N ILE A 47 -2.05 19.94 1.53
CA ILE A 47 -2.50 21.34 1.63
C ILE A 47 -3.83 21.44 2.40
N THR A 48 -4.81 20.64 1.98
CA THR A 48 -6.14 20.65 2.62
C THR A 48 -6.10 20.11 4.04
N GLY A 49 -5.17 19.21 4.33
CA GLY A 49 -4.84 18.69 5.66
C GLY A 49 -4.26 19.75 6.60
N TRP A 50 -3.72 20.86 6.12
CA TRP A 50 -3.34 22.02 6.95
C TRP A 50 -4.46 23.04 7.10
N ILE A 51 -5.21 23.28 6.03
CA ILE A 51 -6.33 24.24 6.03
C ILE A 51 -7.44 23.77 6.97
N PHE A 52 -7.78 22.47 6.93
CA PHE A 52 -8.88 21.90 7.70
C PHE A 52 -8.68 22.03 9.22
N PRO A 53 -7.55 21.63 9.83
CA PRO A 53 -7.32 21.78 11.26
C PRO A 53 -7.26 23.25 11.68
N GLY A 54 -6.68 24.12 10.85
CA GLY A 54 -6.68 25.57 11.09
C GLY A 54 -8.11 26.14 11.19
N ALA A 55 -8.97 25.78 10.23
CA ALA A 55 -10.37 26.18 10.25
C ALA A 55 -11.12 25.61 11.47
N LEU A 56 -10.84 24.34 11.82
CA LEU A 56 -11.44 23.67 12.97
C LEU A 56 -11.07 24.36 14.29
N ILE A 57 -9.81 24.75 14.48
CA ILE A 57 -9.34 25.48 15.67
C ILE A 57 -10.10 26.81 15.80
N VAL A 58 -10.23 27.57 14.71
CA VAL A 58 -10.98 28.83 14.70
C VAL A 58 -12.44 28.60 15.10
N HIS A 59 -13.09 27.58 14.53
CA HIS A 59 -14.48 27.24 14.85
C HIS A 59 -14.66 26.76 16.29
N PHE A 60 -13.70 25.99 16.81
CA PHE A 60 -13.70 25.47 18.16
C PHE A 60 -13.55 26.60 19.19
N THR A 61 -12.54 27.46 19.02
CA THR A 61 -12.32 28.63 19.88
C THR A 61 -13.54 29.55 19.88
N PHE A 62 -14.14 29.80 18.71
CA PHE A 62 -15.36 30.58 18.63
C PHE A 62 -16.53 29.90 19.37
N SER A 63 -16.69 28.59 19.19
CA SER A 63 -17.74 27.82 19.84
C SER A 63 -17.61 27.86 21.37
N ILE A 64 -16.41 27.71 21.92
CA ILE A 64 -16.18 27.81 23.37
C ILE A 64 -16.49 29.22 23.87
N ARG A 65 -15.96 30.24 23.20
CA ARG A 65 -16.04 31.62 23.68
C ARG A 65 -17.45 32.19 23.63
N TYR A 66 -18.24 31.85 22.62
CA TYR A 66 -19.52 32.50 22.35
C TYR A 66 -20.74 31.59 22.52
N LEU A 67 -20.58 30.27 22.42
CA LEU A 67 -21.67 29.30 22.49
C LEU A 67 -21.57 28.49 23.79
N ASN A 68 -21.89 29.11 24.93
CA ASN A 68 -21.91 28.44 26.23
C ASN A 68 -22.66 27.10 26.19
N PHE A 69 -21.93 25.98 26.29
CA PHE A 69 -22.48 24.63 26.19
C PHE A 69 -23.23 24.24 27.47
N ARG A 70 -24.55 24.41 27.47
CA ARG A 70 -25.41 23.98 28.58
C ARG A 70 -25.73 22.48 28.50
N TRP A 71 -24.79 21.62 28.91
CA TRP A 71 -24.98 20.16 28.99
C TRP A 71 -26.04 19.74 30.01
N SER A 72 -26.08 20.43 31.14
CA SER A 72 -27.00 20.14 32.25
C SER A 72 -28.45 20.01 31.80
N ARG A 73 -28.95 20.91 30.94
CA ARG A 73 -30.33 20.87 30.43
C ARG A 73 -30.67 19.59 29.68
N ILE A 74 -29.74 19.03 28.92
CA ILE A 74 -29.99 17.79 28.16
C ILE A 74 -29.99 16.59 29.10
N ILE A 75 -29.03 16.54 30.02
CA ILE A 75 -28.94 15.45 31.01
C ILE A 75 -30.19 15.45 31.89
N THR A 76 -30.64 16.61 32.37
CA THR A 76 -31.89 16.73 33.15
C THR A 76 -33.11 16.32 32.34
N ALA A 77 -33.15 16.66 31.04
CA ALA A 77 -34.26 16.27 30.17
C ALA A 77 -34.29 14.76 29.87
N LEU A 78 -33.13 14.10 29.83
CA LEU A 78 -33.02 12.64 29.66
C LEU A 78 -33.44 11.86 30.91
N LYS A 79 -33.29 12.46 32.10
CA LYS A 79 -33.70 11.84 33.37
C LYS A 79 -35.22 11.86 33.63
N LYS A 80 -36.01 12.62 32.86
CA LYS A 80 -37.47 12.57 32.95
C LYS A 80 -37.99 11.41 32.11
N ASP A 81 -38.87 10.57 32.67
CA ASP A 81 -39.44 9.34 32.06
C ASP A 81 -40.16 9.49 30.71
N ASN A 82 -40.22 10.70 30.14
CA ASN A 82 -40.88 10.97 28.87
C ASN A 82 -39.88 11.53 27.85
N THR A 83 -38.82 10.77 27.59
CA THR A 83 -37.76 11.16 26.65
C THR A 83 -38.29 11.15 25.21
N SER A 84 -38.65 12.33 24.71
CA SER A 84 -39.00 12.48 23.29
C SER A 84 -37.81 12.12 22.41
N SER A 85 -38.06 11.47 21.27
CA SER A 85 -37.04 11.15 20.26
C SER A 85 -36.18 12.36 19.85
N THR A 86 -36.75 13.56 19.90
CA THR A 86 -36.06 14.83 19.67
C THR A 86 -34.92 15.07 20.66
N ILE A 87 -35.11 14.76 21.95
CA ILE A 87 -34.07 14.94 22.97
C ILE A 87 -32.92 13.97 22.72
N THR A 88 -33.23 12.71 22.40
CA THR A 88 -32.24 11.68 22.07
C THR A 88 -31.41 12.07 20.84
N LEU A 89 -32.05 12.53 19.76
CA LEU A 89 -31.35 12.99 18.56
C LEU A 89 -30.46 14.22 18.84
N ARG A 90 -30.90 15.15 19.70
CA ARG A 90 -30.06 16.29 20.12
C ARG A 90 -28.85 15.85 20.93
N LEU A 91 -28.99 14.80 21.75
CA LEU A 91 -27.86 14.20 22.45
C LEU A 91 -26.87 13.59 21.44
N PHE A 92 -27.34 12.74 20.52
CA PHE A 92 -26.48 12.14 19.49
C PHE A 92 -25.79 13.19 18.61
N GLN A 93 -26.50 14.26 18.21
CA GLN A 93 -25.90 15.36 17.45
C GLN A 93 -24.77 16.06 18.23
N LYS A 94 -24.87 16.14 19.56
CA LYS A 94 -23.79 16.69 20.39
C LYS A 94 -22.63 15.72 20.54
N ILE A 95 -22.90 14.43 20.75
CA ILE A 95 -21.87 13.39 20.84
C ILE A 95 -21.06 13.37 19.54
N THR A 96 -21.74 13.26 18.40
CA THR A 96 -21.10 13.28 17.07
C THR A 96 -20.34 14.58 16.81
N LYS A 97 -20.85 15.75 17.25
CA LYS A 97 -20.10 17.01 17.16
C LYS A 97 -18.75 16.94 17.88
N TRP A 98 -18.72 16.41 19.10
CA TRP A 98 -17.46 16.25 19.84
C TRP A 98 -16.58 15.15 19.25
N GLY A 99 -17.18 14.04 18.80
CA GLY A 99 -16.50 12.99 18.06
C GLY A 99 -15.76 13.53 16.84
N ILE A 100 -16.41 14.37 16.01
CA ILE A 100 -15.79 15.03 14.86
C ILE A 100 -14.57 15.85 15.27
N ILE A 101 -14.68 16.66 16.33
CA ILE A 101 -13.58 17.52 16.78
C ILE A 101 -12.38 16.67 17.25
N VAL A 102 -12.65 15.64 18.07
CA VAL A 102 -11.61 14.77 18.61
C VAL A 102 -10.95 13.96 17.49
N MET A 103 -11.73 13.35 16.60
CA MET A 103 -11.18 12.57 15.48
C MET A 103 -10.39 13.46 14.53
N ALA A 104 -10.91 14.63 14.15
CA ALA A 104 -10.17 15.57 13.31
C ALA A 104 -8.83 15.99 13.92
N PHE A 105 -8.77 16.19 15.24
CA PHE A 105 -7.52 16.46 15.95
C PHE A 105 -6.57 15.26 15.91
N LEU A 106 -7.05 14.05 16.16
CA LEU A 106 -6.25 12.82 16.10
C LEU A 106 -5.73 12.51 14.69
N ILE A 107 -6.54 12.72 13.65
CA ILE A 107 -6.14 12.63 12.23
C ILE A 107 -5.03 13.65 11.95
N SER A 108 -5.19 14.89 12.42
CA SER A 108 -4.16 15.92 12.23
C SER A 108 -2.83 15.50 12.86
N LEU A 109 -2.86 15.00 14.10
CA LEU A 109 -1.65 14.56 14.82
C LEU A 109 -1.02 13.32 14.20
N SER A 110 -1.82 12.30 13.89
CA SER A 110 -1.32 11.09 13.23
C SER A 110 -0.78 11.40 11.82
N GLY A 111 -1.39 12.35 11.10
CA GLY A 111 -0.92 12.79 9.79
C GLY A 111 0.44 13.50 9.84
N LEU A 112 0.78 14.16 10.95
CA LEU A 112 2.11 14.77 11.14
C LEU A 112 3.24 13.73 11.13
N SER A 113 2.95 12.49 11.54
CA SER A 113 3.95 11.40 11.52
C SER A 113 4.39 11.02 10.10
N TYR A 114 3.62 11.40 9.07
CA TYR A 114 4.00 11.19 7.67
C TYR A 114 5.09 12.15 7.17
N TYR A 115 5.26 13.33 7.79
CA TYR A 115 6.16 14.36 7.28
C TYR A 115 7.61 14.12 7.72
N PRO A 116 8.57 13.95 6.78
CA PRO A 116 9.97 13.72 7.12
C PRO A 116 10.62 14.77 8.05
N PRO A 117 10.34 16.09 7.94
CA PRO A 117 10.91 17.09 8.86
C PRO A 117 10.39 16.97 10.30
N VAL A 118 9.25 16.29 10.49
CA VAL A 118 8.59 16.08 11.80
C VAL A 118 8.97 14.70 12.37
N ASN A 119 9.56 13.83 11.53
CA ASN A 119 10.07 12.51 11.86
C ASN A 119 11.36 12.59 12.71
N PRO A 120 11.73 11.52 13.42
CA PRO A 120 11.55 11.33 14.86
C PRO A 120 12.40 12.26 15.77
N ILE A 121 13.19 13.16 15.20
CA ILE A 121 14.06 14.07 15.96
C ILE A 121 13.23 15.10 16.73
N SER A 122 12.12 15.57 16.16
CA SER A 122 11.38 16.70 16.72
C SER A 122 10.25 16.28 17.68
N PHE A 123 9.56 15.16 17.44
CA PHE A 123 8.41 14.72 18.27
C PHE A 123 8.26 13.19 18.40
N PRO A 124 9.25 12.48 18.97
CA PRO A 124 9.24 11.01 19.06
C PRO A 124 8.02 10.47 19.84
N PHE A 125 7.53 11.21 20.84
CA PHE A 125 6.34 10.84 21.60
C PHE A 125 5.08 10.78 20.73
N ILE A 126 4.91 11.69 19.77
CA ILE A 126 3.71 11.73 18.92
C ILE A 126 3.71 10.55 17.95
N VAL A 127 4.86 10.24 17.34
CA VAL A 127 4.98 9.12 16.40
C VAL A 127 4.70 7.78 17.08
N ASN A 128 5.20 7.59 18.31
CA ASN A 128 4.97 6.35 19.06
C ASN A 128 3.54 6.23 19.60
N PHE A 129 2.92 7.34 20.02
CA PHE A 129 1.56 7.33 20.58
C PHE A 129 0.46 7.32 19.51
N LEU A 130 0.71 7.94 18.36
CA LEU A 130 -0.24 8.07 17.25
C LEU A 130 0.46 7.71 15.92
N PRO A 131 0.78 6.43 15.70
CA PRO A 131 1.37 5.98 14.45
C PRO A 131 0.43 6.29 13.27
N PHE A 132 1.01 6.52 12.09
CA PHE A 132 0.26 6.82 10.88
C PHE A 132 -0.77 5.74 10.52
N THR A 133 -0.57 4.49 10.93
CA THR A 133 -1.53 3.40 10.71
C THR A 133 -2.92 3.72 11.27
N LEU A 134 -2.99 4.41 12.42
CA LEU A 134 -4.25 4.84 13.01
C LEU A 134 -4.92 6.01 12.27
N HIS A 135 -4.20 6.68 11.36
CA HIS A 135 -4.74 7.82 10.61
C HIS A 135 -5.97 7.43 9.80
N VAL A 136 -5.91 6.27 9.13
CA VAL A 136 -7.02 5.72 8.34
C VAL A 136 -8.19 5.35 9.26
N ASP A 137 -7.93 4.70 10.39
CA ASP A 137 -8.97 4.32 11.36
C ASP A 137 -9.71 5.55 11.91
N PHE A 138 -8.96 6.60 12.25
CA PHE A 138 -9.56 7.85 12.71
C PHE A 138 -10.37 8.54 11.62
N ASP A 139 -9.94 8.50 10.36
CA ASP A 139 -10.67 9.07 9.23
C ASP A 139 -12.00 8.33 8.94
N ILE A 140 -12.00 7.01 9.10
CA ILE A 140 -13.22 6.19 9.03
C ILE A 140 -14.19 6.61 10.15
N LEU A 141 -13.70 6.70 11.40
CA LEU A 141 -14.52 7.13 12.53
C LEU A 141 -15.04 8.57 12.37
N LEU A 142 -14.21 9.49 11.84
CA LEU A 142 -14.62 10.85 11.50
C LEU A 142 -15.76 10.84 10.48
N SER A 143 -15.62 10.07 9.41
CA SER A 143 -16.62 9.93 8.35
C SER A 143 -17.96 9.42 8.89
N ILE A 144 -17.93 8.41 9.76
CA ILE A 144 -19.13 7.90 10.45
C ILE A 144 -19.78 9.01 11.28
N PHE A 145 -19.01 9.72 12.11
CA PHE A 145 -19.56 10.81 12.91
C PHE A 145 -20.14 11.95 12.05
N MET A 146 -19.50 12.29 10.93
CA MET A 146 -19.99 13.29 9.99
C MET A 146 -21.31 12.87 9.36
N ILE A 147 -21.43 11.63 8.86
CA ILE A 147 -22.66 11.11 8.25
C ILE A 147 -23.81 11.18 9.26
N VAL A 148 -23.59 10.69 10.49
CA VAL A 148 -24.61 10.74 11.54
C VAL A 148 -24.96 12.19 11.90
N HIS A 149 -23.97 13.07 12.02
CA HIS A 149 -24.17 14.48 12.35
C HIS A 149 -25.02 15.20 11.29
N VAL A 150 -24.68 15.02 10.01
CA VAL A 150 -25.38 15.60 8.87
C VAL A 150 -26.80 15.04 8.76
N GLY A 151 -26.98 13.73 8.89
CA GLY A 151 -28.31 13.10 8.83
C GLY A 151 -29.26 13.61 9.91
N ILE A 152 -28.80 13.74 11.16
CA ILE A 152 -29.61 14.31 12.25
C ILE A 152 -29.89 15.80 11.98
N GLY A 153 -28.90 16.55 11.50
CA GLY A 153 -29.04 17.96 11.15
C GLY A 153 -30.08 18.20 10.05
N ALA A 154 -30.03 17.39 8.98
CA ALA A 154 -30.98 17.39 7.88
C ALA A 154 -32.40 17.12 8.40
N ARG A 155 -32.58 16.09 9.24
CA ARG A 155 -33.87 15.79 9.87
C ARG A 155 -34.45 16.99 10.62
N PHE A 156 -33.66 17.67 11.45
CA PHE A 156 -34.10 18.86 12.17
C PHE A 156 -34.40 20.05 11.25
N TYR A 157 -33.68 20.19 10.14
CA TYR A 157 -33.97 21.20 9.13
C TYR A 157 -35.32 20.94 8.44
N LEU A 158 -35.54 19.72 7.95
CA LEU A 158 -36.77 19.32 7.27
C LEU A 158 -37.99 19.44 8.19
N THR A 159 -37.85 19.04 9.46
CA THR A 159 -38.90 19.19 10.48
C THR A 159 -39.28 20.66 10.68
N ARG A 160 -38.30 21.58 10.74
CA ARG A 160 -38.57 23.02 10.88
C ARG A 160 -39.24 23.63 9.66
N LYS A 161 -38.96 23.10 8.47
CA LYS A 161 -39.61 23.50 7.21
C LYS A 161 -41.01 22.90 7.04
N LYS A 162 -41.50 22.12 8.00
CA LYS A 162 -42.82 21.45 7.97
C LYS A 162 -43.01 20.61 6.71
N LEU A 163 -41.93 20.03 6.18
CA LEU A 163 -42.03 19.07 5.09
C LEU A 163 -42.71 17.79 5.58
N ASN A 164 -43.39 17.07 4.68
CA ASN A 164 -44.14 15.87 5.02
C ASN A 164 -43.24 14.85 5.75
N HIS A 165 -43.83 14.10 6.70
CA HIS A 165 -43.17 13.04 7.46
C HIS A 165 -42.44 12.03 6.57
N TRP A 166 -42.92 11.82 5.35
CA TRP A 166 -42.26 10.99 4.34
C TRP A 166 -40.85 11.50 3.98
N SER A 167 -40.68 12.79 3.67
CA SER A 167 -39.37 13.38 3.34
C SER A 167 -38.40 13.37 4.55
N ILE A 168 -38.94 13.50 5.76
CA ILE A 168 -38.15 13.43 7.00
C ILE A 168 -37.60 12.02 7.21
N ASN A 169 -38.44 11.00 7.02
CA ASN A 169 -38.02 9.60 7.11
C ASN A 169 -37.04 9.23 5.99
N LEU A 170 -37.24 9.76 4.78
CA LEU A 170 -36.34 9.55 3.65
C LEU A 170 -34.90 10.02 3.95
N SER A 171 -34.72 11.13 4.71
CA SER A 171 -33.38 11.58 5.11
C SER A 171 -32.63 10.60 6.03
N LEU A 172 -33.36 9.83 6.85
CA LEU A 172 -32.77 8.73 7.64
C LEU A 172 -32.54 7.48 6.79
N VAL A 173 -33.39 7.26 5.78
CA VAL A 173 -33.20 6.18 4.81
C VAL A 173 -31.91 6.40 4.02
N PHE A 174 -31.54 7.64 3.66
CA PHE A 174 -30.25 7.90 2.98
C PHE A 174 -29.01 7.71 3.85
N LEU A 175 -29.14 7.84 5.18
CA LEU A 175 -28.03 7.65 6.11
C LEU A 175 -27.52 6.20 6.10
N ILE A 176 -28.41 5.21 5.94
CA ILE A 176 -28.03 3.79 5.90
C ILE A 176 -27.20 3.48 4.65
N PRO A 177 -27.65 3.74 3.41
CA PRO A 177 -26.83 3.61 2.20
C PRO A 177 -25.55 4.44 2.25
N SER A 178 -25.54 5.65 2.80
CA SER A 178 -24.29 6.41 2.92
C SER A 178 -23.28 5.71 3.84
N LEU A 179 -23.71 5.15 4.96
CA LEU A 179 -22.85 4.35 5.84
C LEU A 179 -22.41 3.05 5.16
N THR A 180 -23.33 2.35 4.49
CA THR A 180 -23.03 1.14 3.72
C THR A 180 -22.05 1.43 2.59
N LEU A 181 -22.18 2.56 1.91
CA LEU A 181 -21.32 2.98 0.83
C LEU A 181 -19.94 3.35 1.38
N VAL A 182 -19.84 4.02 2.54
CA VAL A 182 -18.55 4.19 3.21
C VAL A 182 -17.89 2.84 3.52
N VAL A 183 -18.63 1.88 4.10
CA VAL A 183 -18.10 0.53 4.38
C VAL A 183 -17.66 -0.18 3.09
N ILE A 184 -18.48 -0.14 2.04
CA ILE A 184 -18.15 -0.75 0.73
C ILE A 184 -16.91 -0.09 0.13
N PHE A 185 -16.82 1.24 0.09
CA PHE A 185 -15.66 1.91 -0.49
C PHE A 185 -14.38 1.77 0.37
N ILE A 186 -14.51 1.46 1.66
CA ILE A 186 -13.40 1.08 2.53
C ILE A 186 -12.94 -0.36 2.25
N ASP A 187 -13.89 -1.29 2.15
CA ASP A 187 -13.60 -2.74 2.03
C ASP A 187 -13.48 -3.24 0.60
N LEU A 188 -13.80 -2.43 -0.42
CA LEU A 188 -13.51 -2.81 -1.79
C LEU A 188 -11.98 -2.97 -1.87
N PRO A 189 -11.45 -4.19 -2.09
CA PRO A 189 -10.05 -4.32 -2.42
C PRO A 189 -9.81 -3.38 -3.60
N PRO A 190 -8.70 -2.62 -3.63
CA PRO A 190 -8.32 -1.93 -4.86
C PRO A 190 -8.48 -2.98 -5.96
N GLY A 191 -9.37 -2.71 -6.93
CA GLY A 191 -9.89 -3.75 -7.83
C GLY A 191 -8.73 -4.63 -8.26
N LEU A 192 -8.91 -5.96 -8.21
CA LEU A 192 -7.95 -6.91 -8.77
C LEU A 192 -7.61 -6.34 -10.15
N GLY A 193 -6.43 -5.72 -10.27
CA GLY A 193 -6.15 -4.89 -11.43
C GLY A 193 -6.30 -5.77 -12.66
N ASP A 194 -6.89 -5.23 -13.73
CA ASP A 194 -7.06 -5.96 -14.98
C ASP A 194 -5.73 -6.67 -15.30
N SER A 195 -5.78 -8.00 -15.40
CA SER A 195 -4.58 -8.80 -15.63
C SER A 195 -4.15 -8.55 -17.06
N GLY A 196 -3.06 -7.81 -17.24
CA GLY A 196 -2.62 -7.45 -18.57
C GLY A 196 -1.20 -6.94 -18.64
N ILE A 197 -0.69 -7.02 -19.87
CA ILE A 197 0.67 -6.64 -20.24
C ILE A 197 0.60 -5.62 -21.36
N SER A 198 1.41 -4.56 -21.26
CA SER A 198 1.56 -3.60 -22.34
C SER A 198 2.79 -3.94 -23.18
N ILE A 199 2.62 -4.07 -24.50
CA ILE A 199 3.69 -4.40 -25.44
C ILE A 199 3.62 -3.43 -26.62
N GLY A 200 4.66 -2.61 -26.80
CA GLY A 200 4.71 -1.63 -27.89
C GLY A 200 3.55 -0.62 -27.86
N GLY A 201 3.03 -0.30 -26.67
CA GLY A 201 1.89 0.60 -26.47
C GLY A 201 0.50 -0.05 -26.61
N ASN A 202 0.42 -1.29 -27.08
CA ASN A 202 -0.82 -2.08 -27.06
C ASN A 202 -0.97 -2.75 -25.69
N PHE A 203 -2.21 -2.97 -25.25
CA PHE A 203 -2.52 -3.68 -24.01
C PHE A 203 -3.18 -5.02 -24.35
N TYR A 204 -2.68 -6.08 -23.73
CA TYR A 204 -3.16 -7.45 -23.92
C TYR A 204 -3.63 -7.98 -22.57
N GLU A 205 -4.85 -8.49 -22.54
CA GLU A 205 -5.43 -9.14 -21.37
C GLU A 205 -5.12 -10.64 -21.41
N PHE A 206 -5.08 -11.29 -20.26
CA PHE A 206 -4.93 -12.73 -20.17
C PHE A 206 -5.68 -13.27 -18.95
N GLU A 207 -6.07 -14.54 -19.02
CA GLU A 207 -6.69 -15.26 -17.91
C GLU A 207 -5.63 -16.07 -17.14
N PRO A 208 -5.30 -15.71 -15.89
CA PRO A 208 -4.21 -16.35 -15.14
C PRO A 208 -4.34 -17.88 -15.01
N ASN A 209 -5.57 -18.39 -14.95
CA ASN A 209 -5.82 -19.83 -14.82
C ASN A 209 -5.54 -20.63 -16.11
N GLU A 210 -5.29 -19.96 -17.23
CA GLU A 210 -4.96 -20.57 -18.52
C GLU A 210 -3.45 -20.55 -18.82
N ILE A 211 -2.64 -20.02 -17.90
CA ILE A 211 -1.19 -19.92 -18.06
C ILE A 211 -0.52 -21.12 -17.39
N GLU A 212 0.27 -21.84 -18.17
CA GLU A 212 1.17 -22.90 -17.69
C GLU A 212 2.60 -22.38 -17.67
N SER A 213 3.37 -22.73 -16.62
CA SER A 213 4.76 -22.30 -16.54
C SER A 213 5.67 -23.11 -17.47
N VAL A 214 6.56 -22.42 -18.19
CA VAL A 214 7.65 -23.04 -18.94
C VAL A 214 8.87 -23.36 -18.07
N ARG A 215 8.85 -23.00 -16.78
CA ARG A 215 9.85 -23.33 -15.76
C ARG A 215 9.24 -24.25 -14.68
N PRO A 216 8.83 -25.49 -15.02
CA PRO A 216 8.29 -26.43 -14.04
C PRO A 216 9.33 -26.89 -13.01
N ASP A 217 10.61 -26.59 -13.25
CA ASP A 217 11.71 -26.73 -12.29
C ASP A 217 11.70 -25.66 -11.20
N LEU A 218 11.08 -24.49 -11.45
CA LEU A 218 10.99 -23.39 -10.50
C LEU A 218 9.61 -23.24 -9.88
N PHE A 219 8.53 -23.39 -10.65
CA PHE A 219 7.17 -23.08 -10.20
C PHE A 219 6.31 -24.31 -9.96
N GLN A 220 5.45 -24.23 -8.94
CA GLN A 220 4.39 -25.21 -8.70
C GLN A 220 3.29 -25.10 -9.77
N ASN A 221 2.50 -26.17 -9.90
CA ASN A 221 1.32 -26.12 -10.75
C ASN A 221 0.33 -25.04 -10.28
N GLY A 222 -0.14 -24.21 -11.22
CA GLY A 222 -0.98 -23.04 -10.94
C GLY A 222 -0.20 -21.76 -10.60
N SER A 223 1.12 -21.83 -10.50
CA SER A 223 2.02 -20.68 -10.38
C SER A 223 2.84 -20.51 -11.65
N PHE A 224 3.15 -19.27 -12.01
CA PHE A 224 3.88 -18.96 -13.24
C PHE A 224 4.64 -17.62 -13.12
N SER A 225 5.59 -17.43 -14.03
CA SER A 225 6.44 -16.25 -14.12
C SER A 225 5.85 -15.16 -15.02
N ALA A 226 6.39 -13.95 -14.94
CA ALA A 226 6.05 -12.87 -15.86
C ALA A 226 6.30 -13.25 -17.33
N TYR A 227 7.33 -14.06 -17.62
CA TYR A 227 7.65 -14.52 -18.97
C TYR A 227 6.59 -15.48 -19.53
N ASP A 228 5.98 -16.32 -18.69
CA ASP A 228 4.96 -17.29 -19.10
C ASP A 228 3.73 -16.62 -19.73
N ILE A 229 3.44 -15.36 -19.36
CA ILE A 229 2.40 -14.54 -19.99
C ILE A 229 2.70 -14.30 -21.47
N LEU A 230 3.96 -14.00 -21.82
CA LEU A 230 4.34 -13.81 -23.23
C LEU A 230 4.21 -15.11 -24.02
N VAL A 231 4.56 -16.24 -23.41
CA VAL A 231 4.41 -17.56 -24.04
C VAL A 231 2.93 -17.87 -24.28
N HIS A 232 2.08 -17.60 -23.29
CA HIS A 232 0.63 -17.77 -23.42
C HIS A 232 0.06 -16.92 -24.56
N LEU A 233 0.33 -15.61 -24.59
CA LEU A 233 -0.13 -14.71 -25.66
C LEU A 233 0.37 -15.12 -27.05
N ASN A 234 1.56 -15.72 -27.12
CA ASN A 234 2.07 -16.28 -28.38
C ASN A 234 1.32 -17.54 -28.79
N SER A 235 1.00 -18.42 -27.83
CA SER A 235 0.25 -19.66 -28.08
C SER A 235 -1.19 -19.40 -28.54
N THR A 236 -1.80 -18.31 -28.08
CA THR A 236 -3.15 -17.87 -28.50
C THR A 236 -3.13 -17.06 -29.81
N GLY A 237 -1.95 -16.71 -30.32
CA GLY A 237 -1.77 -15.96 -31.56
C GLY A 237 -2.00 -14.45 -31.42
N GLU A 238 -2.06 -13.92 -30.20
CA GLU A 238 -2.20 -12.49 -29.93
C GLU A 238 -0.91 -11.72 -30.20
N ILE A 239 0.24 -12.36 -29.96
CA ILE A 239 1.56 -11.86 -30.34
C ILE A 239 2.35 -12.92 -31.10
N SER A 240 3.40 -12.51 -31.81
CA SER A 240 4.41 -13.39 -32.38
C SER A 240 5.70 -13.28 -31.56
N LEU A 241 5.96 -14.24 -30.68
CA LEU A 241 7.15 -14.30 -29.82
C LEU A 241 8.21 -15.22 -30.44
N SER A 242 9.42 -14.71 -30.61
CA SER A 242 10.62 -15.52 -30.85
C SER A 242 11.53 -15.40 -29.63
N SER A 243 11.86 -16.53 -29.02
CA SER A 243 12.71 -16.61 -27.84
C SER A 243 13.38 -17.97 -27.73
N HIS A 244 14.39 -18.08 -26.88
CA HIS A 244 15.08 -19.34 -26.62
C HIS A 244 15.59 -19.38 -25.19
N PHE A 245 15.69 -20.58 -24.61
CA PHE A 245 16.34 -20.77 -23.33
C PHE A 245 17.86 -20.73 -23.49
N ASN A 246 18.55 -19.94 -22.68
CA ASN A 246 20.01 -19.87 -22.68
C ASN A 246 20.58 -20.46 -21.38
N ASN A 247 21.14 -21.67 -21.49
CA ASN A 247 21.72 -22.41 -20.37
C ASN A 247 22.85 -21.66 -19.63
N SER A 248 23.60 -20.78 -20.31
CA SER A 248 24.69 -20.06 -19.63
C SER A 248 24.18 -18.93 -18.74
N MET A 249 22.94 -18.51 -18.91
CA MET A 249 22.28 -17.47 -18.12
C MET A 249 21.13 -18.00 -17.27
N ASP A 250 20.73 -19.26 -17.49
CA ASP A 250 19.59 -19.93 -16.83
C ASP A 250 18.29 -19.13 -16.98
N THR A 251 18.02 -18.63 -18.19
CA THR A 251 16.84 -17.79 -18.48
C THR A 251 16.43 -17.84 -19.94
N PHE A 252 15.18 -17.51 -20.21
CA PHE A 252 14.68 -17.29 -21.56
C PHE A 252 15.07 -15.89 -22.09
N VAL A 253 15.70 -15.87 -23.26
CA VAL A 253 16.07 -14.65 -23.99
C VAL A 253 15.03 -14.36 -25.06
N ILE A 254 14.44 -13.17 -25.01
CA ILE A 254 13.50 -12.68 -26.02
C ILE A 254 14.30 -12.16 -27.22
N ASN A 255 14.15 -12.83 -28.36
CA ASN A 255 14.79 -12.44 -29.62
C ASN A 255 13.96 -11.40 -30.38
N SER A 256 12.64 -11.56 -30.39
CA SER A 256 11.73 -10.60 -31.02
C SER A 256 10.28 -10.75 -30.52
N ILE A 257 9.54 -9.64 -30.51
CA ILE A 257 8.09 -9.63 -30.33
C ILE A 257 7.46 -8.93 -31.53
N ASN A 258 6.47 -9.58 -32.18
CA ASN A 258 5.79 -9.09 -33.38
C ASN A 258 6.75 -8.73 -34.53
N GLY A 259 7.82 -9.52 -34.68
CA GLY A 259 8.85 -9.32 -35.69
C GLY A 259 9.84 -8.19 -35.39
N ASN A 260 9.67 -7.45 -34.30
CA ASN A 260 10.63 -6.45 -33.85
C ASN A 260 11.70 -7.10 -32.96
N SER A 261 12.96 -7.10 -33.40
CA SER A 261 14.12 -7.68 -32.73
C SER A 261 14.87 -6.74 -31.79
N ASP A 262 14.37 -5.54 -31.55
CA ASP A 262 15.07 -4.55 -30.74
C ASP A 262 15.00 -4.93 -29.26
N ASN A 263 16.13 -5.32 -28.66
CA ASN A 263 16.47 -5.24 -27.22
C ASN A 263 15.27 -5.12 -26.25
N TRP A 264 14.42 -6.14 -26.19
CA TRP A 264 13.24 -6.11 -25.35
C TRP A 264 13.61 -6.31 -23.88
N TRP A 265 13.11 -5.42 -23.04
CA TRP A 265 13.13 -5.54 -21.58
C TRP A 265 11.74 -5.28 -21.00
N TYR A 266 11.63 -5.25 -19.68
CA TYR A 266 10.33 -5.12 -19.01
C TYR A 266 10.41 -4.30 -17.72
N HIS A 267 9.35 -3.53 -17.49
CA HIS A 267 9.01 -3.04 -16.17
C HIS A 267 7.90 -3.91 -15.62
N ILE A 268 8.01 -4.25 -14.34
CA ILE A 268 6.99 -5.00 -13.62
C ILE A 268 6.77 -4.34 -12.28
N TYR A 269 5.51 -4.21 -11.87
CA TYR A 269 5.15 -3.68 -10.56
C TYR A 269 3.75 -4.15 -10.17
N TYR A 270 3.57 -4.53 -8.91
CA TYR A 270 2.27 -4.88 -8.36
C TYR A 270 1.39 -3.64 -8.14
N SER A 271 0.10 -3.83 -7.85
CA SER A 271 -0.84 -2.76 -7.55
C SER A 271 -0.29 -1.86 -6.44
N GLY A 272 -0.17 -0.55 -6.64
CA GLY A 272 0.45 0.34 -5.65
C GLY A 272 2.00 0.40 -5.67
N GLY A 273 2.67 -0.44 -6.46
CA GLY A 273 4.09 -0.33 -6.79
C GLY A 273 4.40 0.82 -7.77
N SER A 274 5.67 1.04 -8.08
CA SER A 274 6.13 2.02 -9.09
C SER A 274 6.99 1.32 -10.15
N ILE A 275 7.18 1.97 -11.29
CA ILE A 275 8.11 1.49 -12.33
C ILE A 275 9.52 1.44 -11.74
N GLU A 276 10.21 0.33 -11.96
CA GLU A 276 11.59 0.13 -11.53
C GLU A 276 12.44 -0.46 -12.64
N ASN A 277 13.73 -0.09 -12.61
CA ASN A 277 14.76 -0.68 -13.45
C ASN A 277 15.26 -1.96 -12.77
N ASN A 278 14.53 -3.05 -12.98
CA ASN A 278 14.84 -4.35 -12.39
C ASN A 278 15.86 -5.10 -13.25
N VAL A 279 16.83 -5.75 -12.60
CA VAL A 279 17.78 -6.67 -13.24
C VAL A 279 17.43 -8.08 -12.75
N VAL A 280 16.23 -8.54 -13.13
CA VAL A 280 15.71 -9.86 -12.78
C VAL A 280 15.47 -10.64 -14.05
N ARG A 281 15.64 -11.95 -13.99
CA ARG A 281 15.25 -12.86 -15.08
C ARG A 281 13.72 -12.87 -15.15
N MET A 282 13.15 -12.55 -16.30
CA MET A 282 11.68 -12.44 -16.44
C MET A 282 10.97 -13.77 -16.13
N ASP A 283 11.62 -14.89 -16.42
CA ASP A 283 11.15 -16.24 -16.11
C ASP A 283 11.42 -16.69 -14.66
N HIS A 284 12.06 -15.86 -13.83
CA HIS A 284 12.19 -16.06 -12.39
C HIS A 284 11.24 -15.17 -11.59
N TYR A 285 10.60 -14.19 -12.22
CA TYR A 285 9.74 -13.22 -11.53
C TYR A 285 8.31 -13.79 -11.40
N PRO A 286 7.85 -14.21 -10.21
CA PRO A 286 6.49 -14.73 -10.04
C PRO A 286 5.44 -13.67 -10.37
N TRP A 287 4.46 -14.03 -11.19
CA TRP A 287 3.31 -13.15 -11.42
C TRP A 287 2.32 -13.20 -10.26
N LYS A 288 1.64 -12.08 -10.01
CA LYS A 288 0.54 -11.98 -9.03
C LYS A 288 -0.64 -11.15 -9.54
N PRO A 289 -1.86 -11.39 -9.00
CA PRO A 289 -3.01 -10.53 -9.22
C PRO A 289 -2.70 -9.04 -9.03
N GLY A 290 -3.15 -8.22 -9.99
CA GLY A 290 -2.91 -6.77 -9.98
C GLY A 290 -1.49 -6.35 -10.36
N THR A 291 -0.65 -7.27 -10.83
CA THR A 291 0.65 -6.95 -11.43
C THR A 291 0.49 -6.35 -12.82
N ARG A 292 1.18 -5.24 -13.07
CA ARG A 292 1.26 -4.62 -14.38
C ARG A 292 2.65 -4.85 -14.96
N ILE A 293 2.67 -5.32 -16.20
CA ILE A 293 3.88 -5.56 -16.97
C ILE A 293 3.90 -4.62 -18.17
N VAL A 294 5.03 -3.97 -18.42
CA VAL A 294 5.23 -3.08 -19.56
C VAL A 294 6.52 -3.47 -20.26
N MET A 295 6.39 -4.04 -21.45
CA MET A 295 7.51 -4.34 -22.33
C MET A 295 7.97 -3.08 -23.03
N TYR A 296 9.28 -2.85 -23.05
CA TYR A 296 9.89 -1.68 -23.66
C TYR A 296 11.24 -2.04 -24.29
N HIS A 297 11.77 -1.14 -25.12
CA HIS A 297 13.08 -1.29 -25.73
C HIS A 297 14.14 -0.62 -24.87
N GLU A 298 15.20 -1.35 -24.56
CA GLU A 298 16.31 -0.88 -23.74
C GLU A 298 17.61 -0.79 -24.56
N SER A 299 18.59 -0.08 -24.04
CA SER A 299 19.91 0.02 -24.66
C SER A 299 20.63 -1.33 -24.66
N GLU A 300 21.33 -1.62 -25.76
CA GLU A 300 22.13 -2.85 -25.90
C GLU A 300 23.16 -2.97 -24.77
N SER A 301 23.76 -1.85 -24.35
CA SER A 301 24.70 -1.80 -23.24
C SER A 301 24.09 -2.26 -21.92
N TYR A 302 22.83 -1.90 -21.64
CA TYR A 302 22.16 -2.31 -20.42
C TYR A 302 21.82 -3.81 -20.47
N ILE A 303 21.27 -4.29 -21.58
CA ILE A 303 20.95 -5.72 -21.74
C ILE A 303 22.22 -6.58 -21.62
N ASN A 304 23.30 -6.18 -22.28
CA ASN A 304 24.58 -6.88 -22.19
C ASN A 304 25.13 -6.89 -20.75
N ALA A 305 24.96 -5.81 -19.99
CA ALA A 305 25.35 -5.77 -18.58
C ALA A 305 24.51 -6.72 -17.72
N ALA A 306 23.18 -6.75 -17.90
CA ALA A 306 22.29 -7.68 -17.22
C ALA A 306 22.63 -9.14 -17.56
N PHE A 307 22.86 -9.45 -18.83
CA PHE A 307 23.23 -10.79 -19.29
C PHE A 307 24.62 -11.24 -18.82
N SER A 308 25.58 -10.32 -18.72
CA SER A 308 26.88 -10.60 -18.11
C SER A 308 26.71 -11.00 -16.65
N LEU A 309 25.91 -10.25 -15.89
CA LEU A 309 25.59 -10.58 -14.50
C LEU A 309 24.98 -11.98 -14.39
N PHE A 310 23.98 -12.31 -15.22
CA PHE A 310 23.35 -13.63 -15.19
C PHE A 310 24.32 -14.76 -15.50
N THR A 311 25.22 -14.54 -16.46
CA THR A 311 26.28 -15.51 -16.82
C THR A 311 27.25 -15.74 -15.67
N GLU A 312 27.64 -14.67 -14.97
CA GLU A 312 28.52 -14.75 -13.80
C GLU A 312 27.86 -15.50 -12.64
N GLU A 313 26.56 -15.29 -12.39
CA GLU A 313 25.81 -16.01 -11.37
C GLU A 313 25.74 -17.51 -11.66
N VAL A 314 25.40 -17.92 -12.89
CA VAL A 314 25.36 -19.33 -13.28
C VAL A 314 26.75 -19.97 -13.19
N SER A 315 27.79 -19.24 -13.64
CA SER A 315 29.17 -19.71 -13.57
C SER A 315 29.62 -19.92 -12.12
N ARG A 316 29.24 -19.00 -11.22
CA ARG A 316 29.54 -19.09 -9.79
C ARG A 316 28.80 -20.25 -9.12
N TYR A 317 27.52 -20.44 -9.46
CA TYR A 317 26.73 -21.58 -9.00
C TYR A 317 27.37 -22.92 -9.40
N ALA A 318 27.76 -23.06 -10.67
CA ALA A 318 28.45 -24.24 -11.18
C ALA A 318 29.83 -24.47 -10.51
N PHE A 319 30.61 -23.39 -10.33
CA PHE A 319 31.90 -23.45 -9.64
C PHE A 319 31.77 -23.92 -8.19
N ASN A 320 30.67 -23.57 -7.53
CA ASN A 320 30.35 -23.96 -6.16
C ASN A 320 29.63 -25.32 -6.06
N ASN A 321 29.76 -26.19 -7.07
CA ASN A 321 29.10 -27.50 -7.12
C ASN A 321 27.58 -27.41 -6.90
N ASN A 322 26.92 -26.48 -7.59
CA ASN A 322 25.48 -26.25 -7.51
C ASN A 322 25.00 -25.85 -6.11
N THR A 323 25.86 -25.16 -5.36
CA THR A 323 25.52 -24.58 -4.05
C THR A 323 25.55 -23.06 -4.14
N ILE A 324 24.52 -22.41 -3.60
CA ILE A 324 24.47 -20.94 -3.55
C ILE A 324 25.38 -20.46 -2.41
N ILE A 325 26.51 -19.88 -2.78
CA ILE A 325 27.41 -19.19 -1.85
C ILE A 325 27.43 -17.72 -2.23
N ILE A 326 26.89 -16.88 -1.35
CA ILE A 326 26.86 -15.43 -1.55
C ILE A 326 28.16 -14.85 -0.98
N PRO A 327 29.03 -14.27 -1.82
CA PRO A 327 30.32 -13.73 -1.38
C PRO A 327 30.19 -12.69 -0.26
N ARG A 328 29.17 -11.82 -0.33
CA ARG A 328 28.93 -10.75 0.64
C ARG A 328 27.45 -10.61 0.96
N VAL A 329 27.10 -10.72 2.26
CA VAL A 329 25.78 -10.37 2.77
C VAL A 329 25.91 -9.21 3.75
N ASN A 330 25.20 -8.11 3.52
CA ASN A 330 25.18 -6.96 4.42
C ASN A 330 23.78 -6.82 5.04
N ILE A 331 23.69 -6.68 6.36
CA ILE A 331 22.44 -6.39 7.06
C ILE A 331 22.63 -5.08 7.83
N SER A 332 21.86 -4.06 7.47
CA SER A 332 21.87 -2.76 8.12
C SER A 332 20.53 -2.48 8.79
N GLY A 333 20.48 -2.59 10.11
CA GLY A 333 19.36 -2.12 10.93
C GLY A 333 19.45 -0.62 11.27
N HIS A 334 18.55 -0.16 12.12
CA HIS A 334 18.60 1.17 12.73
C HIS A 334 19.70 1.25 13.82
N SER A 335 19.92 0.17 14.57
CA SER A 335 20.87 0.13 15.69
C SER A 335 22.15 -0.67 15.40
N PHE A 336 22.20 -1.39 14.28
CA PHE A 336 23.34 -2.25 13.93
C PHE A 336 23.62 -2.26 12.42
N SER A 337 24.85 -2.63 12.06
CA SER A 337 25.23 -2.96 10.69
C SER A 337 26.25 -4.10 10.75
N GLU A 338 25.94 -5.19 10.08
CA GLU A 338 26.73 -6.42 10.09
C GLU A 338 27.00 -6.89 8.65
N GLU A 339 28.16 -7.49 8.46
CA GLU A 339 28.59 -8.02 7.16
C GLU A 339 29.05 -9.46 7.35
N PHE A 340 28.54 -10.35 6.50
CA PHE A 340 28.83 -11.76 6.45
C PHE A 340 29.46 -12.10 5.10
N TYR A 341 30.35 -13.09 5.11
CA TYR A 341 31.14 -13.46 3.95
C TYR A 341 30.97 -14.93 3.62
N ASN A 342 30.88 -15.24 2.33
CA ASN A 342 30.75 -16.60 1.81
C ASN A 342 29.61 -17.38 2.48
N VAL A 343 28.43 -16.75 2.57
CA VAL A 343 27.26 -17.35 3.19
C VAL A 343 26.74 -18.45 2.27
N THR A 344 26.82 -19.69 2.74
CA THR A 344 26.23 -20.85 2.06
C THR A 344 24.75 -20.91 2.39
N VAL A 345 23.91 -20.55 1.43
CA VAL A 345 22.45 -20.45 1.61
C VAL A 345 21.82 -21.82 1.42
N ILE A 346 20.93 -22.20 2.32
CA ILE A 346 20.13 -23.43 2.23
C ILE A 346 18.67 -23.06 1.95
N PRO A 347 17.90 -23.91 1.26
CA PRO A 347 16.49 -23.66 1.02
C PRO A 347 15.66 -23.90 2.29
N HIS A 348 14.73 -23.00 2.60
CA HIS A 348 13.75 -23.19 3.68
C HIS A 348 12.36 -23.55 3.18
N ASN A 349 12.14 -23.51 1.86
CA ASN A 349 10.86 -23.85 1.22
C ASN A 349 9.69 -23.03 1.78
N LEU A 350 9.93 -21.76 2.08
CA LEU A 350 8.95 -20.85 2.70
C LEU A 350 7.69 -20.65 1.82
N ARG A 351 7.83 -20.79 0.50
CA ARG A 351 6.79 -20.56 -0.51
C ARG A 351 6.51 -21.80 -1.34
N ASN A 352 6.28 -22.93 -0.67
CA ASN A 352 6.07 -24.23 -1.30
C ASN A 352 4.78 -24.35 -2.12
N GLU A 353 3.88 -23.37 -2.00
CA GLU A 353 2.69 -23.22 -2.84
C GLU A 353 3.00 -22.52 -4.17
N THR A 354 4.08 -21.73 -4.23
CA THR A 354 4.48 -20.96 -5.42
C THR A 354 5.63 -21.65 -6.14
N PHE A 355 6.66 -22.07 -5.40
CA PHE A 355 7.90 -22.60 -5.95
C PHE A 355 8.06 -24.10 -5.69
N GLN A 356 8.81 -24.75 -6.56
CA GLN A 356 9.28 -26.13 -6.34
C GLN A 356 10.12 -26.21 -5.06
N ASN A 357 10.20 -27.42 -4.51
CA ASN A 357 11.11 -27.66 -3.39
C ASN A 357 12.55 -27.35 -3.81
N ASP A 358 13.33 -26.85 -2.85
CA ASP A 358 14.73 -26.49 -2.97
C ASP A 358 15.02 -25.23 -3.81
N VAL A 359 13.99 -24.51 -4.26
CA VAL A 359 14.15 -23.15 -4.81
C VAL A 359 14.55 -22.20 -3.71
N ILE A 360 15.73 -21.58 -3.86
CA ILE A 360 16.27 -20.59 -2.92
C ILE A 360 15.83 -19.19 -3.35
N THR A 361 15.36 -18.42 -2.37
CA THR A 361 14.89 -17.05 -2.46
C THR A 361 15.79 -16.10 -1.66
N ALA A 362 15.62 -14.79 -1.83
CA ALA A 362 16.36 -13.81 -1.04
C ALA A 362 16.06 -13.92 0.47
N MET A 363 14.86 -14.35 0.85
CA MET A 363 14.49 -14.56 2.26
C MET A 363 15.30 -15.67 2.93
N ASP A 364 15.64 -16.73 2.19
CA ASP A 364 16.42 -17.86 2.71
C ASP A 364 17.81 -17.41 3.20
N VAL A 365 18.32 -16.26 2.75
CA VAL A 365 19.56 -15.65 3.26
C VAL A 365 19.42 -15.27 4.75
N ILE A 366 18.32 -14.60 5.11
CA ILE A 366 18.04 -14.21 6.51
C ILE A 366 17.79 -15.46 7.36
N MET A 367 17.01 -16.39 6.83
CA MET A 367 16.68 -17.63 7.53
C MET A 367 17.94 -18.48 7.78
N THR A 368 18.81 -18.62 6.78
CA THR A 368 20.12 -19.29 6.89
C THR A 368 20.98 -18.62 7.97
N LEU A 369 21.11 -17.30 7.97
CA LEU A 369 21.90 -16.59 8.98
C LEU A 369 21.32 -16.77 10.40
N GLY A 370 20.01 -16.87 10.52
CA GLY A 370 19.36 -17.19 11.78
C GLY A 370 19.62 -18.63 12.25
N ASP A 371 19.56 -19.61 11.34
CA ASP A 371 19.89 -21.02 11.65
C ASP A 371 21.34 -21.20 12.09
N LEU A 372 22.25 -20.40 11.52
CA LEU A 372 23.65 -20.34 11.94
C LEU A 372 23.87 -19.64 13.29
N GLY A 373 22.82 -19.03 13.87
CA GLY A 373 22.90 -18.29 15.13
C GLY A 373 23.60 -16.93 15.02
N ASN A 374 23.79 -16.41 13.79
CA ASN A 374 24.44 -15.13 13.56
C ASN A 374 23.50 -13.94 13.84
N ILE A 375 22.20 -14.11 13.62
CA ILE A 375 21.16 -13.12 13.88
C ILE A 375 19.93 -13.79 14.51
N THR A 376 19.07 -13.01 15.15
CA THR A 376 17.68 -13.43 15.40
C THR A 376 16.75 -12.71 14.44
N TYR A 377 15.66 -13.34 13.99
CA TYR A 377 14.72 -12.70 13.07
C TYR A 377 13.28 -13.10 13.36
N GLU A 378 12.34 -12.26 12.91
CA GLU A 378 10.90 -12.58 12.86
C GLU A 378 10.38 -12.26 11.45
N LEU A 379 9.51 -13.14 10.94
CA LEU A 379 8.83 -12.97 9.66
C LEU A 379 7.33 -12.73 9.91
N THR A 380 6.75 -11.78 9.18
CA THR A 380 5.32 -11.49 9.24
C THR A 380 4.71 -11.65 7.85
N TRP A 381 3.59 -12.36 7.79
CA TRP A 381 2.78 -12.46 6.58
C TRP A 381 1.97 -11.19 6.35
N HIS A 382 1.99 -10.67 5.13
CA HIS A 382 1.22 -9.50 4.74
C HIS A 382 0.30 -9.81 3.56
N GLU A 383 -1.01 -9.76 3.78
CA GLU A 383 -2.02 -9.82 2.71
C GLU A 383 -1.92 -8.60 1.78
N SER A 384 -1.62 -7.44 2.34
CA SER A 384 -1.51 -6.15 1.64
C SER A 384 -0.37 -5.30 2.21
N PHE A 385 0.21 -4.43 1.38
CA PHE A 385 1.27 -3.50 1.79
C PHE A 385 1.26 -2.25 0.89
N ARG A 386 1.40 -1.04 1.47
CA ARG A 386 1.48 0.25 0.72
C ARG A 386 0.35 0.50 -0.29
N GLY A 387 -0.88 0.12 0.06
CA GLY A 387 -2.03 0.30 -0.84
C GLY A 387 -2.10 -0.75 -1.95
N ALA A 388 -1.15 -1.68 -2.03
CA ALA A 388 -1.31 -2.90 -2.78
C ALA A 388 -2.37 -3.78 -2.14
N SER A 389 -3.41 -4.11 -2.91
CA SER A 389 -4.48 -5.03 -2.50
C SER A 389 -3.95 -6.40 -2.13
N TYR A 390 -2.92 -6.82 -2.87
CA TYR A 390 -2.50 -8.19 -3.00
C TYR A 390 -0.99 -8.22 -2.97
N VAL A 391 -0.46 -8.52 -1.80
CA VAL A 391 0.97 -8.76 -1.60
C VAL A 391 1.17 -10.24 -1.35
N HIS A 392 0.51 -10.81 -0.33
CA HIS A 392 0.57 -12.25 -0.05
C HIS A 392 2.03 -12.73 0.01
N SER A 393 2.82 -12.09 0.86
CA SER A 393 4.25 -12.39 1.02
C SER A 393 4.69 -12.22 2.46
N TYR A 394 5.81 -12.87 2.80
CA TYR A 394 6.50 -12.71 4.06
C TYR A 394 7.46 -11.53 4.02
N PHE A 395 7.43 -10.70 5.06
CA PHE A 395 8.39 -9.62 5.26
C PHE A 395 9.19 -9.90 6.52
N VAL A 396 10.46 -9.47 6.51
CA VAL A 396 11.28 -9.47 7.72
C VAL A 396 10.79 -8.34 8.62
N SER A 397 10.03 -8.70 9.65
CA SER A 397 9.46 -7.75 10.61
C SER A 397 10.43 -7.41 11.73
N LYS A 398 11.47 -8.22 11.95
CA LYS A 398 12.50 -7.94 12.94
C LYS A 398 13.81 -8.62 12.61
N ILE A 399 14.93 -7.94 12.89
CA ILE A 399 16.26 -8.55 12.97
C ILE A 399 16.93 -8.04 14.24
N ASN A 400 17.47 -8.95 15.05
CA ASN A 400 18.07 -8.65 16.34
C ASN A 400 17.08 -7.86 17.23
N THR A 401 17.45 -6.65 17.63
CA THR A 401 16.60 -5.75 18.45
C THR A 401 15.77 -4.77 17.63
N ASP A 402 15.97 -4.70 16.32
CA ASP A 402 15.29 -3.74 15.45
C ASP A 402 14.03 -4.38 14.85
N GLU A 403 12.88 -3.82 15.21
CA GLU A 403 11.55 -4.28 14.83
C GLU A 403 10.87 -3.25 13.94
N ALA A 404 10.36 -3.69 12.78
CA ALA A 404 9.61 -2.91 11.81
C ALA A 404 8.46 -2.14 12.48
N VAL A 405 8.36 -0.84 12.21
CA VAL A 405 7.32 0.03 12.76
C VAL A 405 6.59 0.76 11.65
N GLY A 406 5.26 0.57 11.60
CA GLY A 406 4.41 1.25 10.63
C GLY A 406 4.76 0.86 9.18
N ARG A 407 5.36 1.78 8.43
CA ARG A 407 5.81 1.57 7.05
C ARG A 407 7.33 1.45 6.93
N CYS A 408 8.03 1.41 8.05
CA CYS A 408 9.47 1.23 8.08
C CYS A 408 9.78 -0.23 8.41
N GLY A 409 10.69 -0.82 7.65
CA GLY A 409 11.11 -2.21 7.83
C GLY A 409 12.32 -2.53 6.97
N TYR A 410 12.62 -3.82 6.84
CA TYR A 410 13.74 -4.28 6.04
C TYR A 410 13.36 -4.37 4.57
N LEU A 411 14.12 -3.63 3.76
CA LEU A 411 14.18 -3.75 2.32
C LEU A 411 15.41 -4.56 1.93
N TYR A 412 15.51 -4.93 0.66
CA TYR A 412 16.68 -5.65 0.18
C TYR A 412 17.11 -5.24 -1.23
N GLU A 413 18.36 -5.55 -1.53
CA GLU A 413 19.01 -5.42 -2.84
C GLU A 413 19.74 -6.73 -3.14
N VAL A 414 19.69 -7.17 -4.40
CA VAL A 414 20.47 -8.31 -4.90
C VAL A 414 21.40 -7.81 -6.00
N SER A 415 22.71 -7.97 -5.83
CA SER A 415 23.73 -7.49 -6.78
C SER A 415 23.56 -6.01 -7.17
N ASN A 416 23.23 -5.15 -6.19
CA ASN A 416 22.91 -3.72 -6.36
C ASN A 416 21.65 -3.42 -7.21
N SER A 417 20.81 -4.42 -7.48
CA SER A 417 19.48 -4.23 -8.05
C SER A 417 18.45 -4.17 -6.92
N TYR A 418 17.78 -3.03 -6.80
CA TYR A 418 16.64 -2.84 -5.92
C TYR A 418 15.36 -3.11 -6.71
N ILE A 419 14.46 -3.92 -6.14
CA ILE A 419 13.15 -4.22 -6.71
C ILE A 419 12.08 -4.27 -5.60
N PHE A 420 10.88 -3.83 -5.92
CA PHE A 420 9.63 -4.09 -5.21
C PHE A 420 9.12 -5.49 -5.58
N LEU A 421 9.95 -6.52 -5.39
CA LEU A 421 9.48 -7.89 -5.21
C LEU A 421 9.73 -8.25 -3.75
N SER A 422 8.89 -9.07 -3.14
CA SER A 422 9.14 -9.51 -1.77
C SER A 422 10.37 -10.44 -1.71
N ALA A 423 11.11 -10.43 -0.60
CA ALA A 423 12.35 -11.20 -0.52
C ALA A 423 12.11 -12.72 -0.59
N ASP A 424 10.95 -13.19 -0.12
CA ASP A 424 10.52 -14.59 -0.22
C ASP A 424 10.12 -15.00 -1.63
N GLU A 425 10.17 -14.09 -2.61
CA GLU A 425 9.79 -14.36 -4.00
C GLU A 425 10.89 -14.09 -5.02
N GLN A 426 11.95 -13.39 -4.61
CA GLN A 426 13.10 -13.20 -5.46
C GLN A 426 13.97 -14.46 -5.47
N ILE A 427 13.80 -15.31 -6.49
CA ILE A 427 14.64 -16.49 -6.71
C ILE A 427 16.11 -16.07 -6.87
N LEU A 428 17.02 -16.78 -6.19
CA LEU A 428 18.46 -16.60 -6.29
C LEU A 428 19.11 -17.73 -7.10
N THR A 429 20.09 -17.38 -7.93
CA THR A 429 20.96 -18.36 -8.61
C THR A 429 22.33 -18.42 -7.94
N SER A 430 23.09 -17.33 -7.92
CA SER A 430 24.30 -17.17 -7.08
C SER A 430 24.80 -15.73 -7.16
N PRO A 431 24.05 -14.75 -6.60
CA PRO A 431 24.40 -13.33 -6.70
C PRO A 431 25.75 -13.01 -6.06
N GLU A 432 26.37 -11.90 -6.48
CA GLU A 432 27.63 -11.43 -5.88
C GLU A 432 27.41 -10.87 -4.47
N SER A 433 26.25 -10.25 -4.24
CA SER A 433 25.89 -9.72 -2.94
C SER A 433 24.39 -9.70 -2.69
N VAL A 434 24.01 -9.79 -1.42
CA VAL A 434 22.66 -9.52 -0.95
C VAL A 434 22.76 -8.53 0.20
N LYS A 435 21.93 -7.49 0.18
CA LYS A 435 21.92 -6.47 1.23
C LYS A 435 20.51 -6.31 1.74
N PHE A 436 20.31 -6.48 3.05
CA PHE A 436 19.11 -6.08 3.75
C PHE A 436 19.36 -4.76 4.46
N PHE A 437 18.47 -3.79 4.33
CA PHE A 437 18.65 -2.49 4.95
C PHE A 437 17.33 -1.91 5.44
N TRP A 438 17.42 -1.15 6.53
CA TRP A 438 16.27 -0.45 7.07
C TRP A 438 15.84 0.69 6.14
N GLY A 439 14.60 0.62 5.67
CA GLY A 439 13.99 1.64 4.84
C GLY A 439 12.62 2.04 5.41
N CYS A 440 12.32 3.33 5.33
CA CYS A 440 10.96 3.82 5.50
C CYS A 440 10.36 4.06 4.12
N LEU A 441 9.17 3.51 3.95
CA LEU A 441 8.51 3.40 2.67
C LEU A 441 7.27 4.32 2.63
#